data_AF-Q9XFD3-F1
#
_entry.id   AF-Q9XFD3-F1
#
_cell.length_a   1.000
_cell.length_b   1.000
_cell.length_c   1.000
_cell.angle_alpha   90.00
_cell.angle_beta   90.00
_cell.angle_gamma   90.00
#
_symmetry.space_group_name_H-M   'P 1'
#
loop_
_entity.id
_entity.type
_entity.pdbx_description
1 polymer ?
#
loop_
_entity_poly.entity_id
_entity_poly.type
_entity_poly.pdbx_seq_one_letter_code
_entity_poly.pdbx_strand_id
1 'polypeptide(L)'
;NSLDMGKRRMRAHFEFMKKLEVDRWCFHDRDIAPDGKTLTETNKNLDEIVELAKKLQEETNIKPLWGTAQLFMHPRYMHGAATSPEVKVYAYGAAQVKKALEVTHYLGGENYVFWGGREGYQTLLNTDMKRELDHLASFLQAAVDYKKKIGFNGTLLIEPKPQEPTKHQ
;
A
#
# COMPACT_ATOMS: atom_id res chain seq x y z
N ASN A 1 9.57 10.79 -10.07
CA ASN A 1 8.84 10.09 -11.16
C ASN A 1 7.64 10.92 -11.60
N SER A 2 7.37 11.04 -12.91
CA SER A 2 6.20 11.77 -13.42
C SER A 2 5.01 10.85 -13.68
N LEU A 3 3.81 11.43 -13.80
CA LEU A 3 2.59 10.69 -14.11
C LEU A 3 2.67 10.00 -15.49
N ASP A 4 3.25 10.67 -16.48
CA ASP A 4 3.49 10.09 -17.81
C ASP A 4 4.43 8.89 -17.77
N MET A 5 5.41 8.90 -16.86
CA MET A 5 6.28 7.74 -16.65
C MET A 5 5.53 6.60 -15.96
N GLY A 6 4.61 6.90 -15.03
CA GLY A 6 3.68 5.91 -14.47
C GLY A 6 2.84 5.23 -15.55
N LYS A 7 2.22 6.02 -16.44
CA LYS A 7 1.41 5.51 -17.58
C LYS A 7 2.23 4.65 -18.55
N ARG A 8 3.50 5.00 -18.78
CA ARG A 8 4.42 4.21 -19.61
C ARG A 8 4.77 2.87 -18.95
N ARG A 9 5.17 2.90 -17.67
CA ARG A 9 5.49 1.69 -16.90
C ARG A 9 4.30 0.74 -16.80
N MET A 10 3.09 1.26 -16.62
CA MET A 10 1.87 0.44 -16.54
C MET A 10 1.63 -0.34 -17.85
N ARG A 11 1.72 0.32 -19.02
CA ARG A 11 1.58 -0.37 -20.31
C ARG A 11 2.69 -1.40 -20.54
N ALA A 12 3.94 -1.05 -20.24
CA ALA A 12 5.06 -1.96 -20.36
C ALA A 12 4.92 -3.18 -19.43
N HIS A 13 4.37 -2.99 -18.22
CA HIS A 13 4.12 -4.08 -17.27
C HIS A 13 3.09 -5.07 -17.80
N PHE A 14 1.96 -4.60 -18.33
CA PHE A 14 0.94 -5.49 -18.94
C PHE A 14 1.46 -6.21 -20.19
N GLU A 15 2.24 -5.52 -21.03
CA GLU A 15 2.93 -6.17 -22.17
C GLU A 15 3.88 -7.27 -21.70
N PHE A 16 4.68 -6.99 -20.68
CA PHE A 16 5.65 -7.94 -20.12
C PHE A 16 4.94 -9.17 -19.55
N MET A 17 3.90 -8.98 -18.74
CA MET A 17 3.13 -10.10 -18.17
C MET A 17 2.46 -10.94 -19.26
N LYS A 18 1.89 -10.31 -20.29
CA LYS A 18 1.30 -11.03 -21.42
C LYS A 18 2.33 -11.90 -22.15
N LYS A 19 3.55 -11.41 -22.36
CA LYS A 19 4.64 -12.17 -22.98
C LYS A 19 5.14 -13.34 -22.12
N LEU A 20 5.03 -13.21 -20.80
CA LEU A 20 5.42 -14.26 -19.85
C LEU A 20 4.27 -15.20 -19.46
N GLU A 21 3.07 -15.00 -20.01
CA GLU A 21 1.87 -15.75 -19.64
C GLU A 21 1.55 -15.68 -18.13
N VAL A 22 1.86 -14.53 -17.52
CA VAL A 22 1.54 -14.24 -16.12
C VAL A 22 0.18 -13.53 -16.05
N ASP A 23 -0.76 -14.11 -15.31
CA ASP A 23 -2.14 -13.63 -15.21
C ASP A 23 -2.42 -12.85 -13.91
N ARG A 24 -1.40 -12.67 -13.06
CA ARG A 24 -1.49 -11.98 -11.77
C ARG A 24 -0.37 -10.98 -11.56
N TRP A 25 -0.70 -9.89 -10.86
CA TRP A 25 0.28 -8.88 -10.46
C TRP A 25 0.03 -8.33 -9.08
N CYS A 26 1.03 -7.66 -8.54
CA CYS A 26 1.02 -7.07 -7.22
C CYS A 26 1.59 -5.66 -7.28
N PHE A 27 1.16 -4.78 -6.38
CA PHE A 27 1.64 -3.40 -6.37
C PHE A 27 1.57 -2.76 -4.99
N HIS A 28 2.54 -1.88 -4.70
CA HIS A 28 2.30 -0.77 -3.80
C HIS A 28 1.70 0.40 -4.57
N ASP A 29 0.85 1.17 -3.91
CA ASP A 29 0.31 2.42 -4.43
C ASP A 29 1.36 3.39 -4.99
N ARG A 30 2.56 3.46 -4.38
CA ARG A 30 3.69 4.31 -4.81
C ARG A 30 4.59 3.69 -5.88
N ASP A 31 4.42 2.42 -6.21
CA ASP A 31 5.15 1.81 -7.34
C ASP A 31 4.59 2.35 -8.66
N ILE A 32 3.25 2.42 -8.72
CA ILE A 32 2.48 2.67 -9.94
C ILE A 32 2.24 4.17 -10.21
N ALA A 33 2.09 4.99 -9.16
CA ALA A 33 1.80 6.41 -9.28
C ALA A 33 2.75 7.27 -8.43
N PRO A 34 3.14 8.47 -8.91
CA PRO A 34 3.99 9.38 -8.14
C PRO A 34 3.22 10.14 -7.06
N ASP A 35 3.89 10.46 -5.96
CA ASP A 35 3.40 11.44 -4.99
C ASP A 35 3.13 12.80 -5.66
N GLY A 36 2.09 13.48 -5.17
CA GLY A 36 1.85 14.90 -5.41
C GLY A 36 2.39 15.77 -4.26
N LYS A 37 2.16 17.09 -4.31
CA LYS A 37 2.52 18.00 -3.21
C LYS A 37 1.59 17.85 -2.00
N THR A 38 0.38 17.34 -2.24
CA THR A 38 -0.64 17.09 -1.22
C THR A 38 -1.17 15.67 -1.33
N LEU A 39 -1.85 15.19 -0.28
CA LEU A 39 -2.54 13.91 -0.32
C LEU A 39 -3.62 13.88 -1.42
N THR A 40 -4.33 14.99 -1.63
CA THR A 40 -5.32 15.12 -2.70
C THR A 40 -4.69 14.96 -4.08
N GLU A 41 -3.58 15.64 -4.36
CA GLU A 41 -2.85 15.49 -5.62
C GLU A 41 -2.29 14.07 -5.79
N THR A 42 -1.78 13.48 -4.72
CA THR A 42 -1.26 12.11 -4.72
C THR A 42 -2.36 11.11 -5.09
N ASN A 43 -3.55 11.26 -4.48
CA ASN A 43 -4.69 10.41 -4.76
C ASN A 43 -5.19 10.59 -6.21
N LYS A 44 -5.19 11.82 -6.72
CA LYS A 44 -5.56 12.10 -8.11
C LYS A 44 -4.60 11.44 -9.10
N ASN A 45 -3.29 11.49 -8.84
CA ASN A 45 -2.28 10.80 -9.65
C ASN A 45 -2.50 9.28 -9.65
N LEU A 46 -2.82 8.71 -8.47
CA LEU A 46 -3.12 7.29 -8.34
C LEU A 46 -4.38 6.91 -9.12
N ASP A 47 -5.45 7.70 -9.03
CA ASP A 47 -6.70 7.48 -9.76
C ASP A 47 -6.46 7.41 -11.28
N GLU A 48 -5.66 8.31 -11.83
CA GLU A 48 -5.34 8.28 -13.27
C GLU A 48 -4.60 7.01 -13.71
N ILE A 49 -3.72 6.47 -12.88
CA ILE A 49 -2.99 5.22 -13.20
C ILE A 49 -3.89 4.00 -13.03
N VAL A 50 -4.75 4.01 -12.02
CA VAL A 50 -5.70 2.94 -11.72
C VAL A 50 -6.76 2.81 -12.81
N GLU A 51 -7.25 3.93 -13.34
CA GLU A 51 -8.14 3.95 -14.51
C GLU A 51 -7.47 3.34 -15.75
N LEU A 52 -6.19 3.62 -15.98
CA LEU A 52 -5.44 2.99 -17.07
C LEU A 52 -5.27 1.48 -16.82
N ALA A 53 -4.91 1.08 -15.60
CA ALA A 53 -4.75 -0.32 -15.24
C ALA A 53 -6.06 -1.09 -15.48
N LYS A 54 -7.20 -0.53 -15.07
CA LYS A 54 -8.53 -1.14 -15.27
C LYS A 54 -8.80 -1.46 -16.74
N LYS A 55 -8.56 -0.50 -17.64
CA LYS A 55 -8.71 -0.69 -19.10
C LYS A 55 -7.80 -1.81 -19.63
N LEU A 56 -6.54 -1.84 -19.19
CA LEU A 56 -5.59 -2.88 -19.59
C LEU A 56 -6.00 -4.27 -19.05
N GLN A 57 -6.62 -4.35 -17.86
CA GLN A 57 -7.18 -5.60 -17.35
C GLN A 57 -8.34 -6.13 -18.20
N GLU A 58 -9.19 -5.23 -18.74
CA GLU A 58 -10.29 -5.62 -19.63
C GLU A 58 -9.78 -6.21 -20.95
N GLU A 59 -8.66 -5.69 -21.48
CA GLU A 59 -8.04 -6.17 -22.72
C GLU A 59 -7.28 -7.50 -22.55
N THR A 60 -6.78 -7.79 -21.35
CA THR A 60 -5.82 -8.89 -21.11
C THR A 60 -6.32 -9.97 -20.16
N ASN A 61 -7.39 -9.71 -19.40
CA ASN A 61 -7.87 -10.53 -18.28
C ASN A 61 -6.85 -10.74 -17.13
N ILE A 62 -5.73 -10.01 -17.12
CA ILE A 62 -4.77 -10.01 -16.01
C ILE A 62 -5.40 -9.30 -14.81
N LYS A 63 -5.19 -9.80 -13.58
CA LYS A 63 -5.82 -9.24 -12.37
C LYS A 63 -4.83 -9.07 -11.22
N PRO A 64 -5.02 -8.11 -10.29
CA PRO A 64 -4.20 -8.04 -9.11
C PRO A 64 -4.42 -9.28 -8.23
N LEU A 65 -3.34 -9.92 -7.82
CA LEU A 65 -3.37 -10.86 -6.70
C LEU A 65 -3.57 -10.09 -5.39
N TRP A 66 -2.84 -8.99 -5.23
CA TRP A 66 -2.99 -8.07 -4.11
C TRP A 66 -2.49 -6.67 -4.41
N GLY A 67 -3.01 -5.70 -3.67
CA GLY A 67 -2.43 -4.36 -3.53
C GLY A 67 -1.99 -4.11 -2.10
N THR A 68 -1.18 -3.08 -1.90
CA THR A 68 -0.72 -2.63 -0.57
C THR A 68 -0.32 -1.15 -0.59
N ALA A 69 -0.10 -0.57 0.59
CA ALA A 69 0.38 0.80 0.75
C ALA A 69 1.88 0.81 1.09
N GLN A 70 2.66 1.64 0.39
CA GLN A 70 4.08 1.84 0.68
C GLN A 70 4.27 2.77 1.89
N LEU A 71 4.22 2.21 3.10
CA LEU A 71 4.32 2.95 4.37
C LEU A 71 5.73 2.98 4.96
N PHE A 72 6.78 2.84 4.12
CA PHE A 72 8.15 2.65 4.63
C PHE A 72 9.24 3.45 3.92
N MET A 73 8.99 3.96 2.72
CA MET A 73 10.00 4.64 1.89
C MET A 73 10.03 6.15 2.12
N HIS A 74 8.87 6.81 2.14
CA HIS A 74 8.81 8.27 2.28
C HIS A 74 9.38 8.70 3.64
N PRO A 75 10.19 9.79 3.74
CA PRO A 75 10.85 10.22 4.98
C PRO A 75 9.91 10.38 6.19
N ARG A 76 8.65 10.73 5.96
CA ARG A 76 7.61 10.80 7.01
C ARG A 76 7.46 9.52 7.84
N TYR A 77 7.79 8.35 7.29
CA TYR A 77 7.66 7.05 7.95
C TYR A 77 8.94 6.59 8.65
N MET A 78 9.97 7.46 8.77
CA MET A 78 11.26 7.08 9.35
C MET A 78 11.15 6.53 10.79
N HIS A 79 10.08 6.87 11.51
CA HIS A 79 9.81 6.44 12.88
C HIS A 79 8.57 5.53 12.98
N GLY A 80 8.21 4.83 11.91
CA GLY A 80 7.00 3.99 11.85
C GLY A 80 5.85 4.66 11.13
N ALA A 81 4.81 3.89 10.84
CA ALA A 81 3.57 4.39 10.24
C ALA A 81 2.43 4.23 11.24
N ALA A 82 1.92 3.02 11.44
CA ALA A 82 0.98 2.73 12.51
C ALA A 82 1.66 2.73 13.89
N THR A 83 2.94 2.38 13.96
CA THR A 83 3.73 2.46 15.20
C THR A 83 4.38 3.82 15.43
N SER A 84 4.08 4.83 14.59
CA SER A 84 4.70 6.14 14.73
C SER A 84 4.41 6.78 16.09
N PRO A 85 5.41 7.41 16.76
CA PRO A 85 5.16 8.23 17.93
C PRO A 85 4.41 9.53 17.58
N GLU A 86 4.30 9.88 16.29
CA GLU A 86 3.60 11.07 15.80
C GLU A 86 2.21 10.74 15.25
N VAL A 87 1.16 11.24 15.91
CA VAL A 87 -0.24 11.00 15.50
C VAL A 87 -0.55 11.46 14.07
N LYS A 88 0.14 12.49 13.57
CA LYS A 88 -0.03 12.98 12.20
C LYS A 88 0.45 11.97 11.17
N VAL A 89 1.53 11.22 11.48
CA VAL A 89 2.05 10.16 10.61
C VAL A 89 1.11 8.96 10.64
N TYR A 90 0.62 8.57 11.82
CA TYR A 90 -0.44 7.55 11.95
C TYR A 90 -1.65 7.87 11.08
N ALA A 91 -2.18 9.09 11.19
CA ALA A 91 -3.34 9.53 10.43
C ALA A 91 -3.09 9.55 8.92
N TYR A 92 -1.90 9.97 8.48
CA TYR A 92 -1.52 9.92 7.07
C TYR A 92 -1.43 8.47 6.57
N GLY A 93 -0.80 7.58 7.33
CA GLY A 93 -0.71 6.15 7.02
C GLY A 93 -2.09 5.52 6.87
N ALA A 94 -3.03 5.84 7.77
CA ALA A 94 -4.41 5.38 7.70
C ALA A 94 -5.12 5.87 6.44
N ALA A 95 -4.92 7.15 6.07
CA ALA A 95 -5.47 7.71 4.84
C ALA A 95 -4.89 7.05 3.57
N GLN A 96 -3.61 6.70 3.58
CA GLN A 96 -2.96 5.99 2.48
C GLN A 96 -3.47 4.55 2.36
N VAL A 97 -3.60 3.80 3.46
CA VAL A 97 -4.20 2.45 3.47
C VAL A 97 -5.65 2.47 3.01
N LYS A 98 -6.45 3.42 3.48
CA LYS A 98 -7.82 3.62 3.02
C LYS A 98 -7.88 3.68 1.49
N LYS A 99 -7.04 4.52 0.88
CA LYS A 99 -7.01 4.70 -0.57
C LYS A 99 -6.47 3.48 -1.30
N ALA A 100 -5.40 2.85 -0.81
CA ALA A 100 -4.84 1.65 -1.41
C ALA A 100 -5.82 0.46 -1.37
N LEU A 101 -6.59 0.32 -0.27
CA LEU A 101 -7.63 -0.70 -0.13
C LEU A 101 -8.77 -0.46 -1.14
N GLU A 102 -9.23 0.78 -1.31
CA GLU A 102 -10.24 1.16 -2.31
C GLU A 102 -9.79 0.82 -3.73
N VAL A 103 -8.56 1.17 -4.07
CA VAL A 103 -7.97 0.89 -5.39
C VAL A 103 -7.83 -0.61 -5.62
N THR A 104 -7.37 -1.35 -4.61
CA THR A 104 -7.27 -2.82 -4.66
C THR A 104 -8.64 -3.43 -4.91
N HIS A 105 -9.66 -2.97 -4.20
CA HIS A 105 -11.04 -3.41 -4.41
C HIS A 105 -11.55 -3.08 -5.82
N TYR A 106 -11.32 -1.85 -6.30
CA TYR A 106 -11.76 -1.39 -7.62
C TYR A 106 -11.16 -2.20 -8.79
N LEU A 107 -9.88 -2.55 -8.67
CA LEU A 107 -9.16 -3.37 -9.66
C LEU A 107 -9.47 -4.87 -9.52
N GLY A 108 -10.26 -5.27 -8.51
CA GLY A 108 -10.68 -6.65 -8.27
C GLY A 108 -9.57 -7.51 -7.67
N GLY A 109 -8.74 -6.95 -6.80
CA GLY A 109 -7.69 -7.68 -6.11
C GLY A 109 -8.23 -8.80 -5.22
N GLU A 110 -7.54 -9.94 -5.19
CA GLU A 110 -7.95 -11.10 -4.38
C GLU A 110 -7.59 -10.94 -2.89
N ASN A 111 -6.55 -10.16 -2.59
CA ASN A 111 -6.05 -9.93 -1.23
C ASN A 111 -5.55 -8.49 -1.05
N TYR A 112 -5.25 -8.11 0.20
CA TYR A 112 -4.56 -6.87 0.53
C TYR A 112 -3.49 -7.16 1.59
N VAL A 113 -2.26 -6.70 1.35
CA VAL A 113 -1.09 -7.04 2.16
C VAL A 113 -0.72 -5.91 3.11
N PHE A 114 -0.23 -6.26 4.30
CA PHE A 114 0.49 -5.38 5.21
C PHE A 114 1.89 -5.93 5.43
N TRP A 115 2.90 -5.28 4.84
CA TRP A 115 4.29 -5.47 5.23
C TRP A 115 4.74 -4.27 6.07
N GLY A 116 5.06 -4.53 7.33
CA GLY A 116 5.40 -3.52 8.32
C GLY A 116 6.84 -2.99 8.22
N GLY A 117 7.30 -2.56 7.04
CA GLY A 117 8.71 -2.21 6.83
C GLY A 117 9.30 -1.15 7.78
N ARG A 118 8.47 -0.34 8.46
CA ARG A 118 8.88 0.57 9.54
C ARG A 118 8.15 0.32 10.86
N GLU A 119 7.29 -0.68 10.92
CA GLU A 119 6.51 -1.05 12.09
C GLU A 119 7.39 -1.89 13.02
N GLY A 120 8.29 -1.21 13.73
CA GLY A 120 9.33 -1.80 14.56
C GLY A 120 10.25 -0.69 15.06
N TYR A 121 11.42 -1.06 15.62
CA TYR A 121 12.30 -0.07 16.24
C TYR A 121 13.75 -0.14 15.77
N GLN A 122 14.49 0.95 16.00
CA GLN A 122 15.95 1.01 15.84
C GLN A 122 16.67 0.78 17.17
N THR A 123 16.14 1.32 18.27
CA THR A 123 16.66 1.14 19.62
C THR A 123 15.52 1.02 20.61
N LEU A 124 15.65 0.14 21.61
CA LEU A 124 14.64 0.00 22.66
C LEU A 124 14.61 1.21 23.61
N LEU A 125 15.67 2.02 23.64
CA LEU A 125 15.83 3.12 24.60
C LEU A 125 14.78 4.23 24.42
N ASN A 126 14.19 4.38 23.24
CA ASN A 126 13.20 5.40 22.92
C ASN A 126 11.89 4.81 22.37
N THR A 127 11.66 3.51 22.57
CA THR A 127 10.50 2.79 22.03
C THR A 127 9.63 2.30 23.17
N ASP A 128 8.37 2.72 23.18
CA ASP A 128 7.34 2.11 24.01
C ASP A 128 6.67 0.99 23.20
N MET A 129 7.28 -0.19 23.27
CA MET A 129 6.86 -1.34 22.45
C MET A 129 5.41 -1.74 22.70
N LYS A 130 4.94 -1.62 23.95
CA LYS A 130 3.55 -1.96 24.28
C LYS A 130 2.60 -1.01 23.57
N ARG A 131 2.82 0.29 23.70
CA ARG A 131 1.99 1.32 23.06
C ARG A 131 2.00 1.21 21.54
N GLU A 132 3.17 0.99 20.95
CA GLU A 132 3.32 0.85 19.50
C GLU A 132 2.55 -0.37 18.96
N LEU A 133 2.60 -1.52 19.65
CA LEU A 133 1.82 -2.70 19.29
C LEU A 133 0.31 -2.48 19.48
N ASP A 134 -0.11 -1.78 20.53
CA ASP A 134 -1.52 -1.42 20.76
C ASP A 134 -2.04 -0.49 19.64
N HIS A 135 -1.21 0.45 19.16
CA HIS A 135 -1.52 1.29 17.99
C HIS A 135 -1.62 0.47 16.70
N LEU A 136 -0.66 -0.43 16.43
CA LEU A 136 -0.67 -1.29 15.24
C LEU A 136 -1.92 -2.18 15.21
N ALA A 137 -2.29 -2.79 16.34
CA ALA A 137 -3.51 -3.57 16.45
C ALA A 137 -4.76 -2.73 16.14
N SER A 138 -4.85 -1.51 16.69
CA SER A 138 -5.96 -0.59 16.42
C SER A 138 -6.03 -0.17 14.96
N PHE A 139 -4.89 0.06 14.33
CA PHE A 139 -4.77 0.41 12.92
C PHE A 139 -5.24 -0.73 12.00
N LEU A 140 -4.81 -1.96 12.27
CA LEU A 140 -5.23 -3.15 11.53
C LEU A 140 -6.73 -3.43 11.72
N GLN A 141 -7.27 -3.26 12.92
CA GLN A 141 -8.70 -3.38 13.18
C GLN A 141 -9.51 -2.35 12.38
N ALA A 142 -9.06 -1.09 12.32
CA ALA A 142 -9.70 -0.07 11.50
C ALA A 142 -9.69 -0.43 10.00
N ALA A 143 -8.62 -1.06 9.51
CA ALA A 143 -8.55 -1.55 8.13
C ALA A 143 -9.53 -2.71 7.87
N VAL A 144 -9.70 -3.62 8.83
CA VAL A 144 -10.73 -4.68 8.79
C VAL A 144 -12.13 -4.08 8.71
N ASP A 145 -12.42 -3.09 9.54
CA ASP A 145 -13.74 -2.44 9.56
C ASP A 145 -14.00 -1.67 8.27
N TYR A 146 -12.97 -0.99 7.73
CA TYR A 146 -13.07 -0.30 6.45
C TYR A 146 -13.25 -1.27 5.27
N LYS A 147 -12.52 -2.40 5.25
CA LYS A 147 -12.72 -3.50 4.30
C LYS A 147 -14.19 -3.92 4.25
N LYS A 148 -14.80 -4.19 5.41
CA LYS A 148 -16.23 -4.56 5.52
C LYS A 148 -17.14 -3.44 5.00
N LYS A 149 -16.85 -2.19 5.36
CA LYS A 149 -17.64 -1.02 4.95
C LYS A 149 -17.71 -0.85 3.44
N ILE A 150 -16.62 -1.12 2.71
CA ILE A 150 -16.57 -0.99 1.25
C ILE A 150 -16.97 -2.29 0.51
N GLY A 151 -17.31 -3.36 1.23
CA GLY A 151 -17.65 -4.65 0.62
C GLY A 151 -16.48 -5.38 -0.02
N PHE A 152 -15.24 -5.08 0.39
CA PHE A 152 -14.07 -5.80 -0.11
C PHE A 152 -14.02 -7.20 0.53
N ASN A 153 -14.09 -8.26 -0.28
CA ASN A 153 -14.12 -9.64 0.20
C ASN A 153 -12.73 -10.31 0.25
N GLY A 154 -11.69 -9.66 -0.29
CA GLY A 154 -10.34 -10.25 -0.36
C GLY A 154 -9.67 -10.44 1.00
N THR A 155 -8.75 -11.39 1.10
CA THR A 155 -8.08 -11.72 2.38
C THR A 155 -7.13 -10.59 2.79
N LEU A 156 -7.09 -10.24 4.09
CA LEU A 156 -6.05 -9.35 4.61
C LEU A 156 -4.87 -10.22 5.05
N LEU A 157 -3.66 -9.89 4.58
CA LEU A 157 -2.46 -10.67 4.80
C LEU A 157 -1.43 -9.84 5.59
N ILE A 158 -0.78 -10.46 6.56
CA ILE A 158 0.43 -9.92 7.19
C ILE A 158 1.63 -10.61 6.54
N GLU A 159 2.63 -9.83 6.14
CA GLU A 159 3.89 -10.35 5.59
C GLU A 159 4.99 -10.25 6.66
N PRO A 160 5.37 -11.36 7.32
CA PRO A 160 6.37 -11.34 8.38
C PRO A 160 7.77 -11.13 7.81
N LYS A 161 8.56 -10.30 8.49
CA LYS A 161 10.00 -10.19 8.29
C LYS A 161 10.62 -9.87 9.66
N PRO A 162 11.79 -10.44 10.03
CA PRO A 162 12.34 -10.25 11.38
C PRO A 162 13.00 -8.88 11.61
N GLN A 163 13.48 -8.26 10.54
CA GLN A 163 14.25 -7.01 10.58
C GLN A 163 14.46 -6.46 9.15
N GLU A 164 15.20 -5.35 9.06
CA GLU A 164 15.59 -4.62 7.85
C GLU A 164 14.39 -4.00 7.11
N PRO A 165 14.23 -2.66 7.17
CA PRO A 165 15.20 -1.67 7.62
C PRO A 165 15.19 -1.38 9.13
N THR A 166 14.27 -1.95 9.91
CA THR A 166 14.28 -1.87 11.38
C THR A 166 15.36 -2.77 11.98
N LYS A 167 15.78 -2.49 13.21
CA LYS A 167 16.64 -3.40 13.99
C LYS A 167 15.84 -4.60 14.52
N HIS A 168 14.54 -4.43 14.71
CA HIS A 168 13.57 -5.48 15.01
C HIS A 168 12.23 -5.06 14.41
N GLN A 169 11.58 -5.97 13.70
CA GLN A 169 10.24 -5.80 13.13
C GLN A 169 9.29 -6.79 13.78
#